data_AF-A0A135VVA5-F1
#
_entry.id   AF-A0A135VVA5-F1
#
_cell.length_a   1.000
_cell.length_b   1.000
_cell.length_c   1.000
_cell.angle_alpha   90.00
_cell.angle_beta   90.00
_cell.angle_gamma   90.00
#
_symmetry.space_group_name_H-M   'P 1'
#
loop_
_entity.id
_entity.type
_entity.pdbx_description
1 polymer ?
#
loop_
_entity_poly.entity_id
_entity_poly.type
_entity_poly.pdbx_seq_one_letter_code
_entity_poly.pdbx_strand_id
1 'polypeptide(L)'
;MLMLQDDSGEVSPVKLDASLISSDSAVIVLDEISDTCWVFVGRAVNMPTRMHALRIGKSVAKSGYKIGITNIGMASTNYVEMLEKDAGDPEVAAAIDRFKEAITKKWRFEDQFLAFDPGPGPTPVSEKRPFRLAPEPEPAPVVPDTPTVTAITVTAEPEPAISEPEPVVAAPAGSAEQKTAFLIYAAVRNADLVYTERFERDGKMGVKIEAPGVMVIEAVQEGDDLHIDPADFGGSDEASQIKSDYESWVGKL
;
A
#
# COMPACT_ATOMS: atom_id res chain seq x y z
N MET A 1 1.04 18.13 -7.82
CA MET A 1 1.85 17.06 -7.21
C MET A 1 1.78 17.17 -5.68
N LEU A 2 1.63 16.03 -4.99
CA LEU A 2 1.54 15.93 -3.53
C LEU A 2 2.52 14.88 -3.01
N MET A 3 3.17 15.15 -1.87
CA MET A 3 4.04 14.21 -1.16
C MET A 3 3.39 13.75 0.14
N LEU A 4 3.41 12.44 0.39
CA LEU A 4 2.97 11.80 1.62
C LEU A 4 4.15 11.02 2.21
N GLN A 5 4.34 11.10 3.52
CA GLN A 5 5.30 10.28 4.25
C GLN A 5 4.55 9.22 5.07
N ASP A 6 5.00 7.97 5.00
CA ASP A 6 4.57 6.89 5.89
C ASP A 6 5.55 6.82 7.06
N ASP A 7 5.08 7.17 8.26
CA ASP A 7 5.81 6.90 9.50
C ASP A 7 5.09 5.79 10.25
N SER A 8 5.71 4.61 10.23
CA SER A 8 5.35 3.48 11.10
C SER A 8 3.90 2.97 11.02
N GLY A 9 3.16 3.32 9.95
CA GLY A 9 1.74 3.00 9.80
C GLY A 9 0.80 4.22 9.67
N GLU A 10 1.28 5.44 9.91
CA GLU A 10 0.52 6.67 9.68
C GLU A 10 1.03 7.42 8.44
N VAL A 11 0.13 7.66 7.46
CA VAL A 11 0.46 8.36 6.21
C VAL A 11 -0.01 9.81 6.26
N SER A 12 0.97 10.71 6.45
CA SER A 12 0.75 12.15 6.62
C SER A 12 1.17 12.93 5.37
N PRO A 13 0.47 14.04 5.02
CA PRO A 13 0.91 14.92 3.95
C PRO A 13 2.11 15.74 4.42
N VAL A 14 3.19 15.72 3.65
CA VAL A 14 4.42 16.46 3.94
C VAL A 14 4.69 17.48 2.84
N LYS A 15 5.39 18.56 3.19
CA LYS A 15 5.81 19.52 2.18
C LYS A 15 6.83 18.84 1.26
N LEU A 16 6.65 19.00 -0.05
CA LEU A 16 7.56 18.46 -1.05
C LEU A 16 9.01 18.95 -0.82
N ASP A 17 9.88 18.03 -0.43
CA ASP A 17 11.31 18.25 -0.22
C ASP A 17 12.09 16.98 -0.60
N ALA A 18 13.14 17.14 -1.40
CA ALA A 18 14.03 16.05 -1.78
C ALA A 18 14.83 15.50 -0.58
N SER A 19 14.97 16.25 0.51
CA SER A 19 15.66 15.79 1.73
C SER A 19 14.99 14.59 2.41
N LEU A 20 13.68 14.42 2.21
CA LEU A 20 12.89 13.31 2.77
C LEU A 20 13.03 12.00 1.97
N ILE A 21 13.76 12.01 0.85
CA ILE A 21 14.10 10.81 0.05
C ILE A 21 15.37 10.17 0.63
N SER A 22 15.22 9.47 1.75
CA SER A 22 16.31 8.89 2.54
C SER A 22 16.22 7.37 2.62
N SER A 23 17.32 6.69 2.96
CA SER A 23 17.29 5.24 3.17
C SER A 23 16.41 4.80 4.35
N ASP A 24 16.09 5.69 5.28
CA ASP A 24 15.30 5.38 6.48
C ASP A 24 13.80 5.67 6.30
N SER A 25 13.38 6.29 5.19
CA SER A 25 12.00 6.77 4.96
C SER A 25 11.23 6.04 3.86
N ALA A 26 9.91 5.98 4.01
CA ALA A 26 8.98 5.57 2.97
C ALA A 26 8.09 6.75 2.56
N VAL A 27 7.93 6.95 1.25
CA VAL A 27 7.32 8.15 0.66
C VAL A 27 6.44 7.76 -0.51
N ILE A 28 5.24 8.33 -0.57
CA ILE A 28 4.31 8.21 -1.71
C ILE A 28 4.17 9.60 -2.33
N VAL A 29 4.31 9.72 -3.65
CA VAL A 29 4.13 10.98 -4.39
C VAL A 29 3.10 10.82 -5.48
N LEU A 30 2.05 11.64 -5.43
CA LEU A 30 0.99 11.70 -6.44
C LEU A 30 1.31 12.84 -7.41
N ASP A 31 1.75 12.50 -8.62
CA ASP A 31 2.00 13.47 -9.69
C ASP A 31 0.93 13.42 -10.78
N GLU A 32 -0.03 14.34 -10.67
CA GLU A 32 -1.09 14.57 -11.65
C GLU A 32 -0.60 15.12 -13.00
N ILE A 33 0.64 15.63 -13.08
CA ILE A 33 1.20 16.15 -14.35
C ILE A 33 1.73 15.00 -15.23
N SER A 34 2.29 13.96 -14.61
CA SER A 34 2.73 12.72 -15.28
C SER A 34 1.72 11.58 -15.18
N ASP A 35 0.55 11.83 -14.58
CA ASP A 35 -0.46 10.82 -14.22
C ASP A 35 0.15 9.55 -13.58
N THR A 36 1.04 9.77 -12.60
CA THR A 36 1.84 8.73 -11.97
C THR A 36 1.82 8.82 -10.44
N CYS A 37 1.47 7.71 -9.80
CA CYS A 37 1.71 7.47 -8.38
C CYS A 37 3.08 6.79 -8.21
N TRP A 38 4.00 7.50 -7.55
CA TRP A 38 5.36 7.04 -7.25
C TRP A 38 5.41 6.56 -5.80
N VAL A 39 5.94 5.35 -5.54
CA VAL A 39 6.17 4.86 -4.17
C VAL A 39 7.65 4.55 -4.00
N PHE A 40 8.33 5.33 -3.16
CA PHE A 40 9.73 5.14 -2.80
C PHE A 40 9.83 4.53 -1.39
N VAL A 41 10.64 3.48 -1.27
CA VAL A 41 10.97 2.85 0.02
C VAL A 41 12.49 2.73 0.17
N GLY A 42 13.02 3.42 1.18
CA GLY A 42 14.44 3.40 1.52
C GLY A 42 14.97 2.03 2.00
N ARG A 43 16.29 1.86 1.95
CA ARG A 43 16.98 0.59 2.24
C ARG A 43 16.85 0.11 3.69
N ALA A 44 16.76 1.00 4.67
CA ALA A 44 16.69 0.68 6.08
C ALA A 44 15.25 0.57 6.62
N VAL A 45 14.24 0.95 5.81
CA VAL A 45 12.82 0.83 6.17
C VAL A 45 12.47 -0.62 6.55
N ASN A 46 11.73 -0.75 7.66
CA ASN A 46 11.24 -2.04 8.18
C ASN A 46 10.17 -2.66 7.25
N MET A 47 9.95 -3.97 7.38
CA MET A 47 8.99 -4.67 6.52
C MET A 47 7.52 -4.21 6.69
N PRO A 48 7.01 -3.93 7.90
CA PRO A 48 5.66 -3.39 8.07
C PRO A 48 5.44 -2.08 7.31
N THR A 49 6.31 -1.08 7.48
CA THR A 49 6.18 0.24 6.84
C THR A 49 6.35 0.14 5.32
N ARG A 50 7.27 -0.72 4.83
CA ARG A 50 7.36 -1.05 3.39
C ARG A 50 6.04 -1.59 2.85
N MET A 51 5.45 -2.58 3.51
CA MET A 51 4.21 -3.21 3.07
C MET A 51 2.99 -2.29 3.24
N HIS A 52 3.03 -1.38 4.22
CA HIS A 52 2.02 -0.36 4.42
C HIS A 52 2.08 0.71 3.32
N ALA A 53 3.25 1.30 3.05
CA ALA A 53 3.44 2.30 2.00
C ALA A 53 3.04 1.77 0.61
N LEU A 54 3.37 0.51 0.29
CA LEU A 54 2.94 -0.13 -0.97
C LEU A 54 1.42 -0.39 -1.01
N ARG A 55 0.78 -0.71 0.12
CA ARG A 55 -0.68 -0.89 0.21
C ARG A 55 -1.41 0.45 0.08
N ILE A 56 -0.97 1.47 0.81
CA ILE A 56 -1.55 2.82 0.74
C ILE A 56 -1.30 3.42 -0.64
N GLY A 57 -0.10 3.28 -1.21
CA GLY A 57 0.22 3.72 -2.57
C GLY A 57 -0.76 3.19 -3.63
N LYS A 58 -1.04 1.88 -3.61
CA LYS A 58 -2.05 1.25 -4.50
C LYS A 58 -3.48 1.72 -4.22
N SER A 59 -3.78 2.06 -2.96
CA SER A 59 -5.07 2.65 -2.59
C SER A 59 -5.22 4.06 -3.15
N VAL A 60 -4.27 4.96 -2.85
CA VAL A 60 -4.33 6.38 -3.24
C VAL A 60 -4.18 6.58 -4.75
N ALA A 61 -3.42 5.74 -5.46
CA ALA A 61 -3.41 5.75 -6.93
C ALA A 61 -4.81 5.54 -7.53
N LYS A 62 -5.67 4.77 -6.85
CA LYS A 62 -7.04 4.49 -7.29
C LYS A 62 -8.05 5.51 -6.76
N SER A 63 -7.99 5.87 -5.48
CA SER A 63 -8.98 6.75 -4.83
C SER A 63 -8.64 8.24 -4.89
N GLY A 64 -7.39 8.59 -5.14
CA GLY A 64 -6.79 9.86 -4.73
C GLY A 64 -6.55 9.92 -3.20
N TYR A 65 -5.88 10.98 -2.76
CA TYR A 65 -5.74 11.37 -1.36
C TYR A 65 -6.40 12.73 -1.13
N LYS A 66 -7.18 12.86 -0.05
CA LYS A 66 -7.99 14.05 0.25
C LYS A 66 -7.27 15.02 1.19
N ILE A 67 -7.07 16.26 0.74
CA ILE A 67 -6.58 17.38 1.56
C ILE A 67 -7.67 18.45 1.63
N GLY A 68 -8.19 18.68 2.84
CA GLY A 68 -9.27 19.63 3.09
C GLY A 68 -10.54 19.27 2.31
N ILE A 69 -10.83 20.03 1.25
CA ILE A 69 -11.96 19.80 0.33
C ILE A 69 -11.55 19.15 -1.00
N THR A 70 -10.26 19.11 -1.33
CA THR A 70 -9.74 18.66 -2.63
C THR A 70 -9.29 17.20 -2.55
N ASN A 71 -9.53 16.43 -3.62
CA ASN A 71 -8.98 15.08 -3.78
C ASN A 71 -7.92 15.09 -4.90
N ILE A 72 -6.75 14.54 -4.63
CA ILE A 72 -5.54 14.70 -5.46
C ILE A 72 -5.05 13.32 -5.92
N GLY A 73 -4.61 13.18 -7.16
CA GLY A 73 -4.07 11.92 -7.71
C GLY A 73 -5.12 10.82 -7.89
N MET A 74 -6.37 11.20 -8.17
CA MET A 74 -7.47 10.24 -8.36
C MET A 74 -7.33 9.50 -9.70
N ALA A 75 -7.33 8.17 -9.64
CA ALA A 75 -7.27 7.26 -10.80
C ALA A 75 -6.00 7.42 -11.67
N SER A 76 -4.82 7.53 -11.05
CA SER A 76 -3.54 7.55 -11.75
C SER A 76 -3.33 6.31 -12.61
N THR A 77 -3.10 6.49 -13.91
CA THR A 77 -2.88 5.38 -14.86
C THR A 77 -1.58 4.63 -14.56
N ASN A 78 -0.54 5.36 -14.15
CA ASN A 78 0.78 4.79 -13.89
C ASN A 78 1.02 4.64 -12.38
N TYR A 79 1.61 3.53 -11.98
CA TYR A 79 1.99 3.24 -10.60
C TYR A 79 3.37 2.59 -10.58
N VAL A 80 4.32 3.22 -9.87
CA VAL A 80 5.75 2.88 -9.94
C VAL A 80 6.28 2.57 -8.53
N GLU A 81 6.62 1.30 -8.29
CA GLU A 81 7.30 0.86 -7.07
C GLU A 81 8.82 1.04 -7.20
N MET A 82 9.44 1.70 -6.22
CA MET A 82 10.88 1.93 -6.17
C MET A 82 11.41 1.49 -4.82
N LEU A 83 12.27 0.47 -4.85
CA LEU A 83 12.79 -0.19 -3.66
C LEU A 83 14.31 0.00 -3.64
N GLU A 84 14.83 0.79 -2.69
CA GLU A 84 16.28 1.11 -2.65
C GLU A 84 17.17 -0.10 -2.25
N LYS A 85 16.55 -1.16 -1.73
CA LYS A 85 17.17 -2.49 -1.59
C LYS A 85 17.51 -3.09 -2.95
N ASP A 86 16.62 -2.90 -3.92
CA ASP A 86 16.65 -3.53 -5.25
C ASP A 86 17.25 -2.59 -6.33
N ALA A 87 17.86 -1.47 -5.93
CA ALA A 87 18.56 -0.51 -6.79
C ALA A 87 19.83 -1.06 -7.50
N GLY A 88 20.09 -2.36 -7.41
CA GLY A 88 21.00 -3.08 -8.31
C GLY A 88 20.34 -3.44 -9.65
N ASP A 89 19.02 -3.38 -9.74
CA ASP A 89 18.26 -3.54 -10.98
C ASP A 89 18.27 -2.22 -11.79
N PRO A 90 18.61 -2.24 -13.09
CA PRO A 90 18.67 -1.04 -13.92
C PRO A 90 17.32 -0.36 -14.13
N GLU A 91 16.19 -1.08 -14.09
CA GLU A 91 14.86 -0.49 -14.21
C GLU A 91 14.47 0.28 -12.94
N VAL A 92 14.74 -0.31 -11.77
CA VAL A 92 14.50 0.33 -10.46
C VAL A 92 15.40 1.55 -10.28
N ALA A 93 16.68 1.46 -10.67
CA ALA A 93 17.60 2.60 -10.67
C ALA A 93 17.10 3.74 -11.59
N ALA A 94 16.70 3.42 -12.82
CA ALA A 94 16.16 4.41 -13.76
C ALA A 94 14.83 5.04 -13.29
N ALA A 95 13.99 4.29 -12.56
CA ALA A 95 12.79 4.83 -11.92
C ALA A 95 13.14 5.82 -10.80
N ILE A 96 14.09 5.46 -9.91
CA ILE A 96 14.57 6.32 -8.82
C ILE A 96 15.17 7.62 -9.34
N ASP A 97 15.92 7.59 -10.44
CA ASP A 97 16.52 8.79 -11.03
C ASP A 97 15.47 9.71 -11.67
N ARG A 98 14.47 9.16 -12.38
CA ARG A 98 13.31 9.93 -12.89
C ARG A 98 12.51 10.58 -11.77
N PHE A 99 12.29 9.86 -10.68
CA PHE A 99 11.60 10.35 -9.49
C PHE A 99 12.35 11.51 -8.81
N LYS A 100 13.68 11.36 -8.65
CA LYS A 100 14.55 12.45 -8.15
C LYS A 100 14.55 13.66 -9.09
N GLU A 101 14.59 13.47 -10.40
CA GLU A 101 14.48 14.56 -11.38
C GLU A 101 13.13 15.29 -11.25
N ALA A 102 12.02 14.56 -11.15
CA ALA A 102 10.69 15.13 -10.97
C ALA A 102 10.58 15.99 -9.71
N ILE A 103 11.07 15.51 -8.58
CA ILE A 103 11.01 16.24 -7.30
C ILE A 103 11.96 17.46 -7.28
N THR A 104 13.11 17.39 -7.98
CA THR A 104 14.11 18.47 -8.02
C THR A 104 13.72 19.67 -8.91
N LYS A 105 12.59 19.60 -9.63
CA LYS A 105 12.05 20.73 -10.42
C LYS A 105 11.72 21.95 -9.54
N LYS A 106 11.60 23.12 -10.17
CA LYS A 106 11.30 24.40 -9.49
C LYS A 106 9.81 24.57 -9.18
N TRP A 107 9.30 23.67 -8.35
CA TRP A 107 7.93 23.70 -7.83
C TRP A 107 7.61 25.02 -7.12
N ARG A 108 6.42 25.53 -7.36
CA ARG A 108 5.76 26.54 -6.51
C ARG A 108 4.71 25.85 -5.64
N PHE A 109 4.35 26.51 -4.56
CA PHE A 109 3.38 26.00 -3.59
C PHE A 109 2.13 26.88 -3.63
N GLU A 110 0.96 26.27 -3.84
CA GLU A 110 -0.34 26.96 -3.77
C GLU A 110 -0.93 26.91 -2.34
N ASP A 111 -0.61 25.83 -1.63
CA ASP A 111 -0.86 25.62 -0.20
C ASP A 111 0.37 24.93 0.43
N GLN A 112 0.40 24.74 1.75
CA GLN A 112 1.52 24.18 2.53
C GLN A 112 2.08 22.86 1.97
N PHE A 113 1.24 22.03 1.35
CA PHE A 113 1.57 20.67 0.87
C PHE A 113 1.49 20.50 -0.66
N LEU A 114 0.83 21.42 -1.37
CA LEU A 114 0.50 21.27 -2.79
C LEU A 114 1.51 21.97 -3.70
N ALA A 115 2.25 21.17 -4.47
CA ALA A 115 3.26 21.62 -5.41
C ALA A 115 2.74 21.66 -6.86
N PHE A 116 2.94 22.80 -7.55
CA PHE A 116 2.64 23.00 -8.97
C PHE A 116 3.86 23.51 -9.74
N ASP A 117 4.00 23.08 -11.00
CA ASP A 117 5.02 23.62 -11.91
C ASP A 117 4.44 24.90 -12.57
N PRO A 118 5.04 26.09 -12.41
CA PRO A 118 4.57 27.29 -13.07
C PRO A 118 4.80 27.29 -14.60
N GLY A 119 5.62 26.37 -15.10
CA GLY A 119 6.03 26.28 -16.50
C GLY A 119 6.78 27.52 -17.02
N PRO A 120 7.06 27.58 -18.33
CA PRO A 120 7.46 28.81 -19.02
C PRO A 120 6.24 29.71 -19.22
N GLY A 121 5.69 30.23 -18.12
CA GLY A 121 4.39 30.89 -18.11
C GLY A 121 4.32 32.16 -19.00
N PRO A 122 3.16 32.43 -19.63
CA PRO A 122 2.92 33.71 -20.30
C PRO A 122 2.93 34.87 -19.28
N THR A 123 3.24 36.07 -19.75
CA THR A 123 3.37 37.25 -18.88
C THR A 123 2.08 37.57 -18.12
N PRO A 124 2.16 38.01 -16.84
CA PRO A 124 0.98 38.28 -16.03
C PRO A 124 0.25 39.53 -16.53
N VAL A 125 -0.89 39.33 -17.22
CA VAL A 125 -1.78 40.41 -17.63
C VAL A 125 -2.56 40.92 -16.41
N SER A 126 -1.95 41.87 -15.71
CA SER A 126 -2.63 42.63 -14.65
C SER A 126 -3.58 43.66 -15.27
N GLU A 127 -4.87 43.34 -15.32
CA GLU A 127 -5.89 44.37 -15.56
C GLU A 127 -7.07 44.25 -14.58
N LYS A 128 -7.60 45.41 -14.16
CA LYS A 128 -8.63 45.54 -13.12
C LYS A 128 -9.90 46.17 -13.72
N ARG A 129 -11.04 45.86 -13.08
CA ARG A 129 -12.37 46.52 -13.21
C ARG A 129 -13.20 46.09 -14.44
N PRO A 130 -14.53 46.35 -14.45
CA PRO A 130 -15.47 46.40 -13.31
C PRO A 130 -16.74 45.54 -13.53
N PHE A 131 -17.58 45.47 -12.50
CA PHE A 131 -18.97 44.99 -12.59
C PHE A 131 -19.79 45.71 -13.68
N ARG A 132 -20.70 44.97 -14.32
CA ARG A 132 -21.96 45.47 -14.89
C ARG A 132 -23.08 44.44 -14.62
N LEU A 133 -24.31 44.93 -14.49
CA LEU A 133 -25.47 44.15 -14.04
C LEU A 133 -26.27 43.54 -15.20
N ALA A 134 -27.01 42.46 -14.89
CA ALA A 134 -28.02 41.78 -15.72
C ALA A 134 -29.42 42.46 -15.54
N PRO A 135 -30.58 41.95 -16.03
CA PRO A 135 -30.92 40.69 -16.73
C PRO A 135 -31.14 40.92 -18.26
N GLU A 136 -32.03 40.32 -19.08
CA GLU A 136 -33.21 39.40 -18.99
C GLU A 136 -33.56 38.93 -20.45
N PRO A 137 -34.45 37.95 -20.76
CA PRO A 137 -35.00 36.79 -20.01
C PRO A 137 -34.58 35.42 -20.63
N GLU A 138 -35.15 34.31 -20.14
CA GLU A 138 -34.91 32.93 -20.59
C GLU A 138 -35.69 32.51 -21.87
N PRO A 139 -35.12 31.62 -22.70
CA PRO A 139 -35.87 30.64 -23.50
C PRO A 139 -35.93 29.27 -22.80
N ALA A 140 -37.03 28.52 -23.00
CA ALA A 140 -37.37 27.31 -22.27
C ALA A 140 -36.41 26.11 -22.47
N PRO A 141 -36.30 25.19 -21.48
CA PRO A 141 -35.39 24.04 -21.56
C PRO A 141 -35.84 23.01 -22.61
N VAL A 142 -34.93 22.65 -23.50
CA VAL A 142 -35.06 21.46 -24.36
C VAL A 142 -34.51 20.26 -23.58
N VAL A 143 -35.36 19.28 -23.29
CA VAL A 143 -34.96 18.02 -22.65
C VAL A 143 -34.21 17.15 -23.66
N PRO A 144 -32.96 16.73 -23.40
CA PRO A 144 -32.29 15.70 -24.19
C PRO A 144 -32.83 14.32 -23.80
N ASP A 145 -33.12 13.47 -24.79
CA ASP A 145 -33.62 12.12 -24.55
C ASP A 145 -32.66 11.26 -23.73
N THR A 146 -33.22 10.45 -22.81
CA THR A 146 -32.47 9.46 -22.05
C THR A 146 -31.90 8.38 -22.98
N PRO A 147 -30.58 8.07 -22.93
CA PRO A 147 -30.03 6.99 -23.72
C PRO A 147 -30.52 5.63 -23.19
N THR A 148 -31.38 4.96 -23.97
CA THR A 148 -31.83 3.59 -23.70
C THR A 148 -30.64 2.63 -23.73
N VAL A 149 -30.24 2.13 -22.57
CA VAL A 149 -29.19 1.10 -22.46
C VAL A 149 -29.76 -0.25 -22.89
N THR A 150 -29.64 -0.55 -24.18
CA THR A 150 -30.00 -1.86 -24.74
C THR A 150 -28.99 -2.90 -24.25
N ALA A 151 -29.40 -3.76 -23.32
CA ALA A 151 -28.58 -4.90 -22.90
C ALA A 151 -28.41 -5.88 -24.06
N ILE A 152 -27.22 -5.92 -24.67
CA ILE A 152 -26.86 -6.94 -25.64
C ILE A 152 -26.48 -8.20 -24.86
N THR A 153 -27.43 -9.13 -24.76
CA THR A 153 -27.15 -10.48 -24.25
C THR A 153 -26.21 -11.17 -25.24
N VAL A 154 -24.92 -11.22 -24.91
CA VAL A 154 -23.96 -12.04 -25.67
C VAL A 154 -24.33 -13.50 -25.43
N THR A 155 -24.86 -14.16 -26.44
CA THR A 155 -25.00 -15.62 -26.45
C THR A 155 -23.62 -16.21 -26.27
N ALA A 156 -23.40 -16.90 -25.15
CA ALA A 156 -22.12 -17.53 -24.88
C ALA A 156 -21.80 -18.57 -25.96
N GLU A 157 -20.73 -18.32 -26.72
CA GLU A 157 -20.02 -19.37 -27.43
C GLU A 157 -19.50 -20.36 -26.37
N PRO A 158 -19.61 -21.69 -26.55
CA PRO A 158 -19.33 -22.64 -25.48
C PRO A 158 -17.85 -22.60 -25.10
N GLU A 159 -17.57 -22.03 -23.92
CA GLU A 159 -16.22 -22.04 -23.35
C GLU A 159 -15.72 -23.49 -23.23
N PRO A 160 -14.44 -23.76 -23.58
CA PRO A 160 -13.86 -25.06 -23.32
C PRO A 160 -13.88 -25.30 -21.82
N ALA A 161 -14.45 -26.43 -21.39
CA ALA A 161 -14.66 -26.72 -19.97
C ALA A 161 -13.33 -26.63 -19.19
N ILE A 162 -13.19 -25.55 -18.42
CA ILE A 162 -12.08 -25.40 -17.47
C ILE A 162 -12.29 -26.46 -16.41
N SER A 163 -11.40 -27.45 -16.37
CA SER A 163 -11.39 -28.48 -15.34
C SER A 163 -11.34 -27.80 -13.97
N GLU A 164 -12.42 -27.95 -13.20
CA GLU A 164 -12.42 -27.58 -11.79
C GLU A 164 -11.26 -28.34 -11.11
N PRO A 165 -10.24 -27.65 -10.56
CA PRO A 165 -9.07 -28.33 -10.04
C PRO A 165 -9.51 -29.19 -8.84
N GLU A 166 -9.36 -30.51 -8.96
CA GLU A 166 -9.78 -31.45 -7.93
C GLU A 166 -9.19 -31.01 -6.58
N PRO A 167 -9.99 -30.97 -5.49
CA PRO A 167 -9.50 -30.55 -4.19
C PRO A 167 -8.43 -31.52 -3.74
N VAL A 168 -7.16 -31.08 -3.83
CA VAL A 168 -6.01 -31.85 -3.35
C VAL A 168 -6.21 -32.10 -1.87
N VAL A 169 -6.64 -33.32 -1.53
CA VAL A 169 -6.83 -33.75 -0.16
C VAL A 169 -5.47 -33.71 0.51
N ALA A 170 -5.23 -32.65 1.29
CA ALA A 170 -3.98 -32.47 2.00
C ALA A 170 -3.69 -33.71 2.85
N ALA A 171 -2.43 -34.16 2.82
CA ALA A 171 -1.98 -35.19 3.75
C ALA A 171 -2.30 -34.75 5.19
N PRO A 172 -2.55 -35.69 6.13
CA PRO A 172 -2.82 -35.34 7.52
C PRO A 172 -1.64 -34.52 8.06
N ALA A 173 -1.91 -33.26 8.40
CA ALA A 173 -0.89 -32.27 8.72
C ALA A 173 0.01 -32.75 9.86
N GLY A 174 1.33 -32.62 9.70
CA GLY A 174 2.33 -33.04 10.69
C GLY A 174 2.14 -32.31 12.03
N SER A 175 2.63 -32.87 13.14
CA SER A 175 2.36 -32.24 14.44
C SER A 175 3.03 -30.86 14.57
N ALA A 176 4.14 -30.62 13.86
CA ALA A 176 4.73 -29.28 13.68
C ALA A 176 3.82 -28.31 12.91
N GLU A 177 3.09 -28.77 11.89
CA GLU A 177 2.14 -27.95 11.13
C GLU A 177 0.90 -27.61 11.99
N GLN A 178 0.43 -28.55 12.82
CA GLN A 178 -0.66 -28.31 13.77
C GLN A 178 -0.24 -27.31 14.87
N LYS A 179 0.97 -27.45 15.43
CA LYS A 179 1.60 -26.44 16.31
C LYS A 179 1.66 -25.07 15.59
N THR A 180 2.08 -25.03 14.33
CA THR A 180 2.16 -23.79 13.52
C THR A 180 0.78 -23.14 13.35
N ALA A 181 -0.25 -23.93 13.06
CA ALA A 181 -1.62 -23.44 12.91
C ALA A 181 -2.19 -22.86 14.22
N PHE A 182 -1.94 -23.52 15.36
CA PHE A 182 -2.31 -22.97 16.67
C PHE A 182 -1.58 -21.67 17.01
N LEU A 183 -0.31 -21.55 16.64
CA LEU A 183 0.48 -20.32 16.86
C LEU A 183 -0.08 -19.14 16.05
N ILE A 184 -0.38 -19.35 14.76
CA ILE A 184 -1.00 -18.33 13.90
C ILE A 184 -2.40 -17.97 14.42
N TYR A 185 -3.19 -18.96 14.85
CA TYR A 185 -4.53 -18.70 15.40
C TYR A 185 -4.48 -17.93 16.73
N ALA A 186 -3.50 -18.20 17.59
CA ALA A 186 -3.30 -17.46 18.84
C ALA A 186 -2.94 -15.99 18.57
N ALA A 187 -2.08 -15.73 17.58
CA ALA A 187 -1.73 -14.39 17.14
C ALA A 187 -2.96 -13.63 16.62
N VAL A 188 -3.67 -14.20 15.65
CA VAL A 188 -4.84 -13.57 15.00
C VAL A 188 -6.02 -13.36 15.96
N ARG A 189 -6.09 -14.12 17.06
CA ARG A 189 -7.11 -13.97 18.11
C ARG A 189 -6.86 -12.79 19.05
N ASN A 190 -5.60 -12.41 19.27
CA ASN A 190 -5.20 -11.51 20.36
C ASN A 190 -4.42 -10.26 19.88
N ALA A 191 -4.20 -10.08 18.57
CA ALA A 191 -3.62 -8.87 17.98
C ALA A 191 -4.44 -8.41 16.75
N ASP A 192 -4.69 -7.10 16.66
CA ASP A 192 -5.51 -6.50 15.58
C ASP A 192 -4.94 -6.69 14.17
N LEU A 193 -3.62 -6.88 14.07
CA LEU A 193 -2.92 -7.04 12.80
C LEU A 193 -1.75 -8.03 12.96
N VAL A 194 -1.76 -9.07 12.12
CA VAL A 194 -0.71 -10.10 12.08
C VAL A 194 -0.22 -10.25 10.65
N TYR A 195 1.09 -10.18 10.47
CA TYR A 195 1.79 -10.55 9.25
C TYR A 195 2.40 -11.94 9.40
N THR A 196 2.30 -12.77 8.37
CA THR A 196 2.92 -14.11 8.33
C THR A 196 3.73 -14.28 7.04
N GLU A 197 4.99 -14.70 7.17
CA GLU A 197 5.91 -14.92 6.05
C GLU A 197 6.47 -16.35 6.12
N ARG A 198 6.18 -17.16 5.09
CA ARG A 198 6.75 -18.52 4.95
C ARG A 198 8.16 -18.40 4.39
N PHE A 199 9.14 -18.98 5.09
CA PHE A 199 10.55 -19.02 4.66
C PHE A 199 11.10 -20.44 4.68
N GLU A 200 12.23 -20.65 4.00
CA GLU A 200 13.02 -21.88 4.10
C GLU A 200 14.46 -21.49 4.48
N ARG A 201 15.03 -22.15 5.48
CA ARG A 201 16.39 -21.88 5.98
C ARG A 201 17.06 -23.21 6.31
N ASP A 202 18.25 -23.46 5.76
CA ASP A 202 19.01 -24.71 5.94
C ASP A 202 18.21 -26.00 5.61
N GLY A 203 17.28 -25.92 4.66
CA GLY A 203 16.36 -27.02 4.28
C GLY A 203 15.22 -27.27 5.27
N LYS A 204 15.07 -26.44 6.31
CA LYS A 204 13.93 -26.45 7.24
C LYS A 204 12.90 -25.42 6.79
N MET A 205 11.63 -25.82 6.84
CA MET A 205 10.51 -24.90 6.64
C MET A 205 10.28 -24.05 7.90
N GLY A 206 9.92 -22.78 7.74
CA GLY A 206 9.52 -21.91 8.84
C GLY A 206 8.45 -20.89 8.46
N VAL A 207 7.84 -20.31 9.48
CA VAL A 207 6.92 -19.17 9.38
C VAL A 207 7.38 -18.09 10.35
N LYS A 208 7.70 -16.91 9.83
CA LYS A 208 7.86 -15.71 10.65
C LYS A 208 6.49 -15.09 10.89
N ILE A 209 6.20 -14.70 12.13
CA ILE A 209 4.95 -14.06 12.54
C ILE A 209 5.30 -12.72 13.19
N GLU A 210 4.69 -11.65 12.72
CA GLU A 210 4.96 -10.27 13.15
C GLU A 210 3.65 -9.53 13.41
N ALA A 211 3.41 -9.16 14.67
CA ALA A 211 2.26 -8.39 15.12
C ALA A 211 2.76 -7.05 15.67
N PRO A 212 2.55 -5.92 14.96
CA PRO A 212 3.16 -4.63 15.31
C PRO A 212 2.87 -4.19 16.75
N GLY A 213 3.92 -3.78 17.48
CA GLY A 213 3.85 -3.41 18.90
C GLY A 213 3.69 -4.59 19.88
N VAL A 214 3.27 -5.76 19.41
CA VAL A 214 2.97 -6.94 20.25
C VAL A 214 4.14 -7.93 20.28
N MET A 215 4.48 -8.53 19.14
CA MET A 215 5.49 -9.60 19.04
C MET A 215 6.11 -9.73 17.64
N VAL A 216 7.33 -10.26 17.57
CA VAL A 216 7.96 -10.75 16.33
C VAL A 216 8.66 -12.07 16.65
N ILE A 217 8.27 -13.15 15.98
CA ILE A 217 8.80 -14.51 16.22
C ILE A 217 9.07 -15.25 14.90
N GLU A 218 10.11 -16.07 14.86
CA GLU A 218 10.36 -17.06 13.81
C GLU A 218 10.05 -18.46 14.36
N ALA A 219 9.13 -19.17 13.70
CA ALA A 219 8.73 -20.53 14.05
C ALA A 219 9.27 -21.52 12.99
N VAL A 220 10.27 -22.32 13.34
CA VAL A 220 10.98 -23.26 12.46
C VAL A 220 10.54 -24.70 12.76
N GLN A 221 10.20 -25.46 11.71
CA GLN A 221 9.76 -26.85 11.80
C GLN A 221 10.98 -27.78 11.81
N GLU A 222 11.11 -28.56 12.87
CA GLU A 222 12.18 -29.56 13.07
C GLU A 222 11.56 -30.96 13.17
N GLY A 223 11.11 -31.47 12.02
CA GLY A 223 10.35 -32.72 11.94
C GLY A 223 8.95 -32.55 12.52
N ASP A 224 8.69 -33.18 13.67
CA ASP A 224 7.42 -33.07 14.40
C ASP A 224 7.40 -31.91 15.43
N ASP A 225 8.55 -31.28 15.71
CA ASP A 225 8.61 -30.15 16.65
C ASP A 225 8.67 -28.79 15.95
N LEU A 226 8.24 -27.76 16.69
CA LEU A 226 8.22 -26.37 16.26
C LEU A 226 9.09 -25.57 17.22
N HIS A 227 10.26 -25.15 16.75
CA HIS A 227 11.15 -24.26 17.49
C HIS A 227 10.70 -22.81 17.28
N ILE A 228 10.60 -22.01 18.33
CA ILE A 228 10.13 -20.61 18.26
C ILE A 228 11.18 -19.70 18.90
N ASP A 229 11.65 -18.71 18.14
CA ASP A 229 12.63 -17.70 18.58
C ASP A 229 12.09 -16.28 18.31
N PRO A 230 12.06 -15.37 19.31
CA PRO A 230 12.33 -15.59 20.73
C PRO A 230 11.21 -16.38 21.43
N ALA A 231 11.61 -17.28 22.33
CA ALA A 231 10.70 -18.17 23.05
C ALA A 231 9.84 -17.48 24.15
N ASP A 232 10.04 -16.18 24.41
CA ASP A 232 9.17 -15.38 25.29
C ASP A 232 8.00 -14.70 24.54
N PHE A 233 8.09 -14.60 23.21
CA PHE A 233 7.22 -13.85 22.30
C PHE A 233 7.27 -12.32 22.51
N GLY A 234 8.21 -11.79 23.29
CA GLY A 234 8.28 -10.39 23.68
C GLY A 234 7.61 -10.05 25.02
N GLY A 235 7.60 -8.76 25.37
CA GLY A 235 7.30 -8.26 26.71
C GLY A 235 5.96 -7.54 26.88
N SER A 236 4.99 -7.74 25.98
CA SER A 236 3.65 -7.15 26.06
C SER A 236 2.66 -8.09 26.78
N ASP A 237 1.57 -7.52 27.32
CA ASP A 237 0.48 -8.31 27.91
C ASP A 237 -0.22 -9.16 26.82
N GLU A 238 -0.34 -8.60 25.62
CA GLU A 238 -0.86 -9.25 24.43
C GLU A 238 0.01 -10.44 23.98
N ALA A 239 1.34 -10.29 23.93
CA ALA A 239 2.25 -11.40 23.64
C ALA A 239 2.17 -12.51 24.70
N SER A 240 2.06 -12.12 25.98
CA SER A 240 1.87 -13.04 27.10
C SER A 240 0.56 -13.84 26.95
N GLN A 241 -0.52 -13.21 26.48
CA GLN A 241 -1.78 -13.88 26.20
C GLN A 241 -1.71 -14.79 24.96
N ILE A 242 -1.05 -14.37 23.87
CA ILE A 242 -0.82 -15.20 22.67
C ILE A 242 -0.07 -16.47 23.05
N LYS A 243 1.01 -16.34 23.84
CA LYS A 243 1.81 -17.47 24.33
C LYS A 243 0.99 -18.42 25.20
N SER A 244 0.23 -17.88 26.15
CA SER A 244 -0.65 -18.65 27.05
C SER A 244 -1.74 -19.43 26.28
N ASP A 245 -2.40 -18.79 25.31
CA ASP A 245 -3.36 -19.43 24.42
C ASP A 245 -2.73 -20.61 23.65
N TYR A 246 -1.59 -20.35 23.01
CA TYR A 246 -0.81 -21.33 22.23
C TYR A 246 -0.37 -22.54 23.07
N GLU A 247 0.28 -22.31 24.21
CA GLU A 247 0.71 -23.38 25.12
C GLU A 247 -0.50 -24.19 25.62
N SER A 248 -1.65 -23.54 25.85
CA SER A 248 -2.88 -24.23 26.25
C SER A 248 -3.46 -25.15 25.16
N TRP A 249 -3.15 -24.92 23.87
CA TRP A 249 -3.62 -25.76 22.77
C TRP A 249 -2.63 -26.85 22.41
N VAL A 250 -1.33 -26.54 22.41
CA VAL A 250 -0.28 -27.56 22.20
C VAL A 250 -0.26 -28.58 23.35
N GLY A 251 -0.55 -28.17 24.58
CA GLY A 251 -0.75 -29.09 25.72
C GLY A 251 -2.03 -29.96 25.66
N LYS A 252 -2.75 -29.98 24.53
CA LYS A 252 -3.94 -30.82 24.26
C LYS A 252 -3.78 -31.72 23.03
N LEU A 253 -2.61 -31.69 22.37
CA LEU A 253 -2.18 -32.63 21.33
C LEU A 253 -1.61 -33.92 21.95
#